data_AF-A0A5A7Q8G6-F1
#
_entry.id   AF-A0A5A7Q8G6-F1
#
_cell.length_a   1.000
_cell.length_b   1.000
_cell.length_c   1.000
_cell.angle_alpha   90.00
_cell.angle_beta   90.00
_cell.angle_gamma   90.00
#
_symmetry.space_group_name_H-M   'P 1'
#
loop_
_entity.id
_entity.type
_entity.pdbx_description
1 polymer ?
#
loop_
_entity_poly.entity_id
_entity_poly.type
_entity_poly.pdbx_seq_one_letter_code
_entity_poly.pdbx_strand_id
1 'polypeptide(L)'
;MLKGRKAGGRGETTAAHYAFGFGPLEDDIIIKHRLLTRTTTTRGEPPLKKLQKKFTTFAAEVEKEADNYGECERLAKAFLQELNTFEIPLLKSRAVIDANVREKENFNELKEEINRQILQAQGDIEDLKKQLEESKIERQHKEECEAIRKMIAVQPPRSETQKIINELEREIAMLEAENTASSRTLDLRKKQFTLLLHVVDELQNTIEEEQQSLMEEMRTAIDEEKTGLEDASGAPDAMAVD
;
A
#
# COMPACT_ATOMS: atom_id res chain seq x y z
N MET A 1 67.30 47.38 -7.23
CA MET A 1 67.18 48.73 -6.64
C MET A 1 65.79 48.89 -6.05
N LEU A 2 65.69 48.84 -4.71
CA LEU A 2 64.46 49.05 -3.95
C LEU A 2 64.42 50.52 -3.53
N LYS A 3 63.40 51.27 -3.98
CA LYS A 3 63.18 52.66 -3.57
C LYS A 3 61.93 52.72 -2.69
N GLY A 4 62.17 52.76 -1.37
CA GLY A 4 61.12 52.93 -0.38
C GLY A 4 60.48 54.31 -0.47
N ARG A 5 59.21 54.39 -0.05
CA ARG A 5 58.59 55.64 0.39
C ARG A 5 57.66 55.39 1.57
N LYS A 6 58.00 56.11 2.63
CA LYS A 6 57.46 56.18 3.98
C LYS A 6 56.16 56.99 3.94
N ALA A 7 55.03 56.42 4.36
CA ALA A 7 53.86 57.16 4.82
C ALA A 7 53.82 56.91 6.34
N GLY A 8 53.94 57.90 7.23
CA GLY A 8 53.33 59.22 7.17
C GLY A 8 52.07 59.22 8.02
N GLY A 9 52.20 58.83 9.31
CA GLY A 9 51.11 58.93 10.27
C GLY A 9 50.65 60.37 10.41
N ARG A 10 49.35 60.60 10.24
CA ARG A 10 48.74 61.90 10.47
C ARG A 10 47.37 61.71 11.11
N GLY A 11 47.39 61.81 12.44
CA GLY A 11 46.44 62.58 13.23
C GLY A 11 44.98 62.17 13.18
N GLU A 12 44.59 61.39 14.19
CA GLU A 12 43.31 61.49 14.88
C GLU A 12 42.76 62.92 14.86
N THR A 13 41.61 63.14 14.19
CA THR A 13 40.66 64.23 14.49
C THR A 13 39.30 63.91 13.86
N THR A 14 38.78 62.70 14.07
CA THR A 14 37.38 62.35 13.74
C THR A 14 36.65 61.81 14.98
N ALA A 15 37.05 62.26 16.16
CA ALA A 15 36.46 61.87 17.44
C ALA A 15 35.61 62.97 18.10
N ALA A 16 35.37 64.11 17.42
CA ALA A 16 34.78 65.29 18.06
C ALA A 16 33.40 65.72 17.53
N HIS A 17 32.67 64.84 16.82
CA HIS A 17 31.27 65.14 16.45
C HIS A 17 30.26 64.02 16.76
N TYR A 18 30.70 62.94 17.43
CA TYR A 18 29.85 61.87 17.96
C TYR A 18 29.52 62.07 19.45
N ALA A 19 29.34 63.32 19.88
CA ALA A 19 29.09 63.66 21.26
C ALA A 19 27.62 64.08 21.47
N PHE A 20 26.68 63.16 21.19
CA PHE A 20 25.36 63.09 21.85
C PHE A 20 24.88 61.64 21.62
N GLY A 21 25.20 60.76 22.56
CA GLY A 21 25.10 59.32 22.39
C GLY A 21 23.69 58.76 22.47
N PHE A 22 23.34 57.88 21.53
CA PHE A 22 22.35 56.81 21.61
C PHE A 22 22.81 55.68 20.65
N GLY A 23 22.45 54.42 20.89
CA GLY A 23 23.04 53.26 20.19
C GLY A 23 22.57 53.09 18.73
N PRO A 24 23.23 52.25 17.91
CA PRO A 24 22.94 52.11 16.47
C PRO A 24 21.49 51.70 16.13
N LEU A 25 20.79 51.01 17.04
CA LEU A 25 19.37 50.65 16.86
C LEU A 25 18.41 51.80 17.20
N GLU A 26 18.77 52.64 18.15
CA GLU A 26 17.99 53.83 18.52
C GLU A 26 18.17 54.92 17.46
N ASP A 27 19.38 55.05 16.93
CA ASP A 27 19.70 55.94 15.81
C ASP A 27 18.87 55.59 14.57
N ASP A 28 18.71 54.32 14.22
CA ASP A 28 17.87 53.91 13.07
C ASP A 28 16.39 54.27 13.28
N ILE A 29 15.87 54.15 14.51
CA ILE A 29 14.50 54.56 14.85
C ILE A 29 14.37 56.08 14.73
N ILE A 30 15.36 56.82 15.24
CA ILE A 30 15.41 58.29 15.17
C ILE A 30 15.53 58.76 13.72
N ILE A 31 16.39 58.14 12.91
CA ILE A 31 16.59 58.44 11.49
C ILE A 31 15.32 58.12 10.70
N LYS A 32 14.70 56.96 10.94
CA LYS A 32 13.41 56.58 10.34
C LYS A 32 12.30 57.57 10.70
N HIS A 33 12.19 57.94 11.98
CA HIS A 33 11.21 58.92 12.44
C HIS A 33 11.45 60.29 11.79
N ARG A 34 12.71 60.71 11.67
CA ARG A 34 13.14 61.97 11.05
C ARG A 34 12.87 62.01 9.53
N LEU A 35 13.05 60.90 8.82
CA LEU A 35 12.70 60.77 7.40
C LEU A 35 11.18 60.74 7.17
N LEU A 36 10.44 60.00 8.00
CA LEU A 36 8.98 59.84 7.88
C LEU A 36 8.21 61.12 8.21
N THR A 37 8.65 61.85 9.25
CA THR A 37 7.98 63.09 9.68
C THR A 37 8.43 64.33 8.92
N ARG A 38 9.48 64.22 8.08
CA ARG A 38 10.10 65.36 7.38
C ARG A 38 10.46 66.53 8.31
N THR A 39 10.73 66.24 9.58
CA THR A 39 11.12 67.25 10.57
C THR A 39 12.45 67.93 10.21
N THR A 40 13.28 67.28 9.38
CA THR A 40 14.42 67.93 8.72
C THR A 40 14.45 67.59 7.23
N THR A 41 14.32 68.59 6.37
CA THR A 41 14.50 68.43 4.93
C THR A 41 15.98 68.21 4.59
N THR A 42 16.29 67.29 3.67
CA THR A 42 17.66 67.00 3.18
C THR A 42 18.30 68.15 2.39
N ARG A 43 17.51 69.13 1.95
CA ARG A 43 17.93 70.42 1.39
C ARG A 43 17.07 71.57 1.95
N GLY A 44 17.60 72.31 2.93
CA GLY A 44 16.98 73.53 3.46
C GLY A 44 16.95 73.57 4.99
N GLU A 45 16.53 74.71 5.54
CA GLU A 45 16.32 74.87 6.99
C GLU A 45 15.14 74.00 7.46
N PRO A 46 15.25 73.28 8.60
CA PRO A 46 14.15 72.49 9.14
C PRO A 46 12.88 73.33 9.30
N PRO A 47 11.71 72.85 8.84
CA PRO A 47 10.45 73.60 8.92
C PRO A 47 10.14 74.13 10.32
N LEU A 48 10.41 73.33 11.36
CA LEU A 48 10.25 73.72 12.76
C LEU A 48 11.18 74.87 13.17
N LYS A 49 12.44 74.84 12.71
CA LYS A 49 13.44 75.88 13.00
C LYS A 49 13.11 77.19 12.28
N LYS A 50 12.59 77.09 11.05
CA LYS A 50 12.11 78.24 10.28
C LYS A 50 10.89 78.90 10.94
N LEU A 51 9.93 78.10 11.42
CA LEU A 51 8.78 78.56 12.18
C LEU A 51 9.21 79.24 13.50
N GLN A 52 10.13 78.61 14.24
CA GLN A 52 10.69 79.17 15.48
C GLN A 52 11.36 80.53 15.24
N LYS A 53 12.18 80.67 14.19
CA LYS A 53 12.80 81.97 13.84
C LYS A 53 11.77 83.05 13.54
N LYS A 54 10.69 82.71 12.83
CA LYS A 54 9.60 83.66 12.53
C LYS A 54 8.84 84.07 13.79
N PHE A 55 8.59 83.13 14.70
CA PHE A 55 8.01 83.40 16.01
C PHE A 55 8.89 84.33 16.85
N THR A 56 10.17 84.01 17.01
CA THR A 56 11.10 84.83 17.80
C THR A 56 11.27 86.22 17.21
N THR A 57 11.26 86.36 15.88
CA THR A 57 11.32 87.66 15.18
C THR A 57 10.07 88.49 15.43
N PHE A 58 8.89 87.87 15.42
CA PHE A 58 7.63 88.53 15.75
C PHE A 58 7.59 88.95 17.23
N ALA A 59 7.95 88.05 18.15
CA ALA A 59 7.99 88.33 19.58
C ALA A 59 8.95 89.49 19.93
N ALA A 60 10.15 89.49 19.35
CA ALA A 60 11.14 90.55 19.57
C ALA A 60 10.71 91.92 19.01
N GLU A 61 9.88 91.96 17.98
CA GLU A 61 9.35 93.23 17.44
C GLU A 61 8.18 93.76 18.28
N VAL A 62 7.37 92.86 18.86
CA VAL A 62 6.30 93.21 19.81
C VAL A 62 6.87 93.75 21.13
N GLU A 63 8.01 93.23 21.58
CA GLU A 63 8.70 93.66 22.81
C GLU A 63 9.34 95.06 22.71
N LYS A 64 9.48 95.65 21.51
CA LYS A 64 10.22 96.91 21.32
C LYS A 64 9.52 98.19 21.76
N GLU A 65 8.28 98.14 22.28
CA GLU A 65 7.50 99.31 22.74
C GLU A 65 7.57 100.55 21.82
N ALA A 66 7.71 100.33 20.50
CA ALA A 66 7.66 101.36 19.47
C ALA A 66 6.31 101.29 18.74
N ASP A 67 5.74 102.42 18.32
CA ASP A 67 4.50 102.49 17.53
C ASP A 67 4.69 101.95 16.10
N ASN A 68 5.04 100.67 15.98
CA ASN A 68 5.34 99.98 14.73
C ASN A 68 4.32 98.86 14.44
N TYR A 69 3.03 99.20 14.61
CA TYR A 69 1.90 98.28 14.45
C TYR A 69 1.86 97.61 13.06
N GLY A 70 2.28 98.32 12.00
CA GLY A 70 2.30 97.80 10.63
C GLY A 70 3.31 96.65 10.43
N GLU A 71 4.51 96.76 11.00
CA GLU A 71 5.52 95.69 10.93
C GLU A 71 5.16 94.52 11.83
N CYS A 72 4.56 94.77 13.00
CA CYS A 72 4.03 93.72 13.87
C CYS A 72 2.94 92.90 13.14
N GLU A 73 1.99 93.55 12.46
CA GLU A 73 0.96 92.86 11.69
C GLU A 73 1.54 92.05 10.52
N ARG A 74 2.54 92.60 9.81
CA ARG A 74 3.24 91.92 8.72
C ARG A 74 3.96 90.67 9.21
N LEU A 75 4.65 90.75 10.35
CA LEU A 75 5.36 89.63 10.97
C LEU A 75 4.39 88.57 11.51
N ALA A 76 3.25 88.97 12.08
CA ALA A 76 2.19 88.05 12.51
C ALA A 76 1.61 87.26 11.34
N LYS A 77 1.27 87.92 10.22
CA LYS A 77 0.79 87.26 9.00
C LYS A 77 1.83 86.29 8.43
N ALA A 78 3.11 86.68 8.43
CA ALA A 78 4.20 85.81 7.97
C ALA A 78 4.40 84.59 8.88
N PHE A 79 4.22 84.73 10.19
CA PHE A 79 4.26 83.61 11.14
C PHE A 79 3.09 82.65 10.94
N LEU A 80 1.86 83.16 10.81
CA LEU A 80 0.67 82.35 10.54
C LEU A 80 0.78 81.58 9.21
N GLN A 81 1.33 82.20 8.17
CA GLN A 81 1.56 81.53 6.89
C GLN A 81 2.57 80.38 7.02
N GLU A 82 3.66 80.56 7.78
CA GLU A 82 4.64 79.51 8.03
C GLU A 82 4.05 78.38 8.90
N LEU A 83 3.19 78.72 9.87
CA LEU A 83 2.47 77.76 10.72
C LEU A 83 1.55 76.86 9.88
N ASN A 84 0.73 77.45 9.01
CA ASN A 84 -0.12 76.69 8.07
C ASN A 84 0.70 75.81 7.13
N THR A 85 1.86 76.30 6.68
CA THR A 85 2.78 75.53 5.82
C THR A 85 3.39 74.34 6.57
N PHE A 86 3.64 74.49 7.88
CA PHE A 86 4.15 73.42 8.74
C PHE A 86 3.08 72.37 9.09
N GLU A 87 1.82 72.76 9.18
CA GLU A 87 0.69 71.87 9.48
C GLU A 87 0.42 70.85 8.36
N ILE A 88 0.53 71.26 7.10
CA ILE A 88 0.23 70.41 5.92
C ILE A 88 1.03 69.09 5.92
N PRO A 89 2.37 69.08 6.11
CA PRO A 89 3.14 67.84 6.25
C PRO A 89 2.71 66.94 7.40
N LEU A 90 2.29 67.50 8.53
CA LEU A 90 1.85 66.73 9.71
C LEU A 90 0.53 66.01 9.42
N LEU A 91 -0.43 66.72 8.82
CA LEU A 91 -1.69 66.13 8.39
C LEU A 91 -1.48 65.04 7.34
N LYS A 92 -0.55 65.26 6.39
CA LYS A 92 -0.17 64.24 5.42
C LYS A 92 0.44 63.01 6.09
N SER A 93 1.36 63.21 7.04
CA SER A 93 1.99 62.10 7.78
C SER A 93 0.95 61.28 8.53
N ARG A 94 0.00 61.94 9.21
CA ARG A 94 -1.12 61.27 9.87
C ARG A 94 -1.98 60.47 8.90
N ALA A 95 -2.39 61.06 7.77
CA ALA A 95 -3.18 60.36 6.76
C ALA A 95 -2.45 59.13 6.18
N VAL A 96 -1.13 59.22 6.02
CA VAL A 96 -0.29 58.08 5.59
C VAL A 96 -0.23 57.01 6.67
N ILE A 97 -0.07 57.37 7.95
CA ILE A 97 -0.08 56.41 9.06
C ILE A 97 -1.43 55.67 9.09
N ASP A 98 -2.54 56.40 9.04
CA ASP A 98 -3.88 55.82 9.05
C ASP A 98 -4.11 54.88 7.85
N ALA A 99 -3.59 55.23 6.67
CA ALA A 99 -3.65 54.36 5.50
C ALA A 99 -2.82 53.08 5.67
N ASN A 100 -1.59 53.19 6.22
CA ASN A 100 -0.73 52.02 6.47
C ASN A 100 -1.34 51.08 7.53
N VAL A 101 -2.02 51.61 8.55
CA VAL A 101 -2.70 50.79 9.55
C VAL A 101 -3.80 49.95 8.90
N ARG A 102 -4.67 50.58 8.09
CA ARG A 102 -5.71 49.86 7.34
C ARG A 102 -5.13 48.83 6.38
N GLU A 103 -4.06 49.17 5.68
CA GLU A 103 -3.42 48.25 4.74
C GLU A 103 -2.78 47.05 5.48
N LYS A 104 -2.18 47.27 6.64
CA LYS A 104 -1.66 46.21 7.50
C LYS A 104 -2.77 45.26 7.98
N GLU A 105 -3.93 45.80 8.37
CA GLU A 105 -5.09 44.99 8.77
C GLU A 105 -5.57 44.12 7.60
N ASN A 106 -5.72 44.69 6.41
CA ASN A 106 -6.07 43.93 5.20
C ASN A 106 -5.06 42.82 4.88
N PHE A 107 -3.76 43.07 5.04
CA PHE A 107 -2.74 42.03 4.83
C PHE A 107 -2.80 40.92 5.88
N ASN A 108 -3.17 41.24 7.12
CA ASN A 108 -3.37 40.22 8.15
C ASN A 108 -4.58 39.34 7.81
N GLU A 109 -5.70 39.92 7.40
CA GLU A 109 -6.88 39.17 6.96
C GLU A 109 -6.56 38.26 5.76
N LEU A 110 -5.86 38.78 4.75
CA LEU A 110 -5.45 38.00 3.59
C LEU A 110 -4.50 36.86 3.98
N LYS A 111 -3.60 37.08 4.94
CA LYS A 111 -2.71 36.04 5.45
C LYS A 111 -3.48 34.93 6.14
N GLU A 112 -4.46 35.26 6.98
CA GLU A 112 -5.33 34.28 7.65
C GLU A 112 -6.15 33.48 6.61
N GLU A 113 -6.66 34.16 5.58
CA GLU A 113 -7.38 33.51 4.47
C GLU A 113 -6.49 32.50 3.73
N ILE A 114 -5.28 32.91 3.35
CA ILE A 114 -4.32 32.03 2.66
C ILE A 114 -3.97 30.84 3.55
N ASN A 115 -3.71 31.07 4.85
CA ASN A 115 -3.43 29.97 5.78
C ASN A 115 -4.58 28.98 5.87
N ARG A 116 -5.83 29.46 5.90
CA ARG A 116 -7.02 28.59 5.88
C ARG A 116 -7.09 27.76 4.61
N GLN A 117 -6.84 28.37 3.44
CA GLN A 117 -6.82 27.65 2.16
C GLN A 117 -5.70 26.61 2.10
N ILE A 118 -4.52 26.91 2.66
CA ILE A 118 -3.42 25.95 2.76
C ILE A 118 -3.83 24.75 3.61
N LEU A 119 -4.43 24.97 4.78
CA LEU A 119 -4.90 23.89 5.65
C LEU A 119 -5.99 23.05 4.98
N GLN A 120 -6.92 23.69 4.27
CA GLN A 120 -7.95 23.00 3.51
C GLN A 120 -7.33 22.13 2.41
N ALA A 121 -6.43 22.69 1.59
CA ALA A 121 -5.76 21.94 0.53
C ALA A 121 -4.91 20.77 1.08
N GLN A 122 -4.30 20.93 2.25
CA GLN A 122 -3.59 19.84 2.94
C GLN A 122 -4.56 18.71 3.33
N GLY A 123 -5.73 19.04 3.88
CA GLY A 123 -6.79 18.07 4.16
C GLY A 123 -7.26 17.34 2.90
N ASP A 124 -7.55 18.08 1.83
CA ASP A 124 -7.96 17.50 0.55
C ASP A 124 -6.90 16.55 -0.02
N ILE A 125 -5.61 16.87 0.13
CA ILE A 125 -4.50 15.99 -0.27
C ILE A 125 -4.48 14.69 0.54
N GLU A 126 -4.72 14.75 1.85
CA GLU A 126 -4.77 13.56 2.70
C GLU A 126 -5.95 12.65 2.34
N ASP A 127 -7.12 13.24 2.10
CA ASP A 127 -8.30 12.50 1.67
C ASP A 127 -8.10 11.86 0.30
N LEU A 128 -7.52 12.59 -0.67
CA LEU A 128 -7.21 12.05 -1.99
C LEU A 128 -6.17 10.92 -1.93
N LYS A 129 -5.19 11.00 -1.03
CA LYS A 129 -4.22 9.91 -0.81
C LYS A 129 -4.91 8.65 -0.29
N LYS A 130 -5.87 8.80 0.63
CA LYS A 130 -6.64 7.67 1.16
C LYS A 130 -7.49 7.02 0.08
N GLN A 131 -8.23 7.81 -0.69
CA GLN A 131 -9.03 7.33 -1.81
C GLN A 131 -8.17 6.63 -2.89
N LEU A 132 -6.97 7.16 -3.16
CA LEU A 132 -6.04 6.54 -4.09
C LEU A 132 -5.59 5.16 -3.60
N GLU A 133 -5.32 5.00 -2.31
CA GLU A 133 -4.92 3.71 -1.76
C GLU A 133 -6.06 2.70 -1.79
N GLU A 134 -7.27 3.12 -1.44
CA GLU A 134 -8.49 2.29 -1.57
C GLU A 134 -8.71 1.84 -3.02
N SER A 135 -8.54 2.75 -3.98
CA SER A 135 -8.68 2.42 -5.41
C SER A 135 -7.61 1.45 -5.91
N LYS A 136 -6.37 1.53 -5.40
CA LYS A 136 -5.32 0.55 -5.74
C LYS A 136 -5.68 -0.85 -5.23
N ILE A 137 -6.20 -0.95 -4.01
CA ILE A 137 -6.63 -2.22 -3.42
C ILE A 137 -7.76 -2.81 -4.26
N GLU A 138 -8.76 -2.01 -4.64
CA GLU A 138 -9.85 -2.46 -5.51
C GLU A 138 -9.32 -2.94 -6.87
N ARG A 139 -8.37 -2.21 -7.47
CA ARG A 139 -7.73 -2.63 -8.72
C ARG A 139 -7.01 -3.96 -8.57
N GLN A 140 -6.25 -4.14 -7.49
CA GLN A 140 -5.54 -5.39 -7.21
C GLN A 140 -6.52 -6.56 -7.07
N HIS A 141 -7.59 -6.40 -6.29
CA HIS A 141 -8.62 -7.43 -6.15
C HIS A 141 -9.27 -7.78 -7.50
N LYS A 142 -9.48 -6.78 -8.37
CA LYS A 142 -10.03 -6.99 -9.71
C LYS A 142 -9.07 -7.76 -10.62
N GLU A 143 -7.78 -7.43 -10.58
CA GLU A 143 -6.72 -8.13 -11.32
C GLU A 143 -6.59 -9.59 -10.85
N GLU A 144 -6.61 -9.83 -9.54
CA GLU A 144 -6.60 -11.18 -8.94
C GLU A 144 -7.84 -11.99 -9.35
N CYS A 145 -9.03 -11.38 -9.31
CA CYS A 145 -10.26 -12.02 -9.78
C CYS A 145 -10.21 -12.33 -11.27
N GLU A 146 -9.63 -11.46 -12.10
CA GLU A 146 -9.45 -11.70 -13.53
C GLU A 146 -8.47 -12.86 -13.78
N ALA A 147 -7.36 -12.92 -13.03
CA ALA A 147 -6.41 -14.02 -13.12
C ALA A 147 -7.06 -15.37 -12.78
N ILE A 148 -7.83 -15.43 -11.69
CA ILE A 148 -8.60 -16.63 -11.31
C ILE A 148 -9.63 -16.96 -12.40
N ARG A 149 -10.33 -15.96 -12.95
CA ARG A 149 -11.31 -16.18 -14.03
C ARG A 149 -10.66 -16.77 -15.27
N LYS A 150 -9.47 -16.30 -15.67
CA LYS A 150 -8.71 -16.87 -16.80
C LYS A 150 -8.33 -18.33 -16.52
N MET A 151 -7.89 -18.65 -15.31
CA MET A 151 -7.56 -20.02 -14.92
C MET A 151 -8.78 -20.94 -14.96
N ILE A 152 -9.94 -20.47 -14.49
CA ILE A 152 -11.21 -21.21 -14.55
C ILE A 152 -11.66 -21.39 -16.00
N ALA A 153 -11.49 -20.41 -16.88
CA ALA A 153 -11.91 -20.48 -18.28
C ALA A 153 -11.15 -21.53 -19.10
N VAL A 154 -9.93 -21.91 -18.69
CA VAL A 154 -9.16 -23.00 -19.31
C VAL A 154 -9.74 -24.37 -18.94
N GLN A 155 -10.46 -24.47 -17.82
CA GLN A 155 -11.07 -25.72 -17.37
C GLN A 155 -12.39 -25.97 -18.12
N PRO A 156 -12.72 -27.24 -18.43
CA PRO A 156 -13.98 -27.58 -19.08
C PRO A 156 -15.18 -27.24 -18.17
N PRO A 157 -16.36 -26.97 -18.76
CA PRO A 157 -17.58 -26.72 -17.99
C PRO A 157 -17.90 -27.91 -17.07
N ARG A 158 -18.20 -27.62 -15.80
CA ARG A 158 -18.55 -28.64 -14.80
C ARG A 158 -19.66 -29.58 -15.26
N SER A 159 -20.63 -29.07 -16.05
CA SER A 159 -21.71 -29.88 -16.59
C SER A 159 -21.23 -30.96 -17.57
N GLU A 160 -20.18 -30.69 -18.36
CA GLU A 160 -19.61 -31.68 -19.27
C GLU A 160 -18.81 -32.72 -18.49
N THR A 161 -17.96 -32.28 -17.56
CA THR A 161 -17.23 -33.18 -16.67
C THR A 161 -18.18 -34.08 -15.89
N GLN A 162 -19.30 -33.55 -15.38
CA GLN A 162 -20.30 -34.34 -14.66
C GLN A 162 -20.99 -35.37 -15.56
N LYS A 163 -21.28 -35.03 -16.82
CA LYS A 163 -21.85 -35.99 -17.77
C LYS A 163 -20.88 -37.15 -18.03
N ILE A 164 -19.59 -36.85 -18.21
CA ILE A 164 -18.56 -37.86 -18.44
C ILE A 164 -18.42 -38.75 -17.21
N ILE A 165 -18.42 -38.19 -15.99
CA ILE A 165 -18.41 -38.96 -14.74
C ILE A 165 -19.60 -39.92 -14.70
N ASN A 166 -20.82 -39.43 -14.93
CA ASN A 166 -22.02 -40.26 -14.89
C ASN A 166 -22.01 -41.38 -15.95
N GLU A 167 -21.45 -41.12 -17.13
CA GLU A 167 -21.32 -42.15 -18.18
C GLU A 167 -20.29 -43.21 -17.79
N LEU A 168 -19.12 -42.80 -17.28
CA LEU A 168 -18.10 -43.73 -16.79
C LEU A 168 -18.60 -44.58 -15.62
N GLU A 169 -19.34 -43.99 -14.67
CA GLU A 169 -19.97 -44.71 -13.57
C GLU A 169 -20.96 -45.78 -14.08
N ARG A 170 -21.71 -45.46 -15.13
CA ARG A 170 -22.63 -46.41 -15.79
C ARG A 170 -21.86 -47.54 -16.46
N GLU A 171 -20.79 -47.21 -17.19
CA GLU A 171 -19.94 -48.19 -17.86
C GLU A 171 -19.28 -49.14 -16.87
N ILE A 172 -18.76 -48.62 -15.75
CA ILE A 172 -18.20 -49.43 -14.65
C ILE A 172 -19.28 -50.40 -14.12
N ALA A 173 -20.48 -49.91 -13.82
CA ALA A 173 -21.56 -50.76 -13.33
C ALA A 173 -21.95 -51.86 -14.33
N MET A 174 -21.92 -51.56 -15.63
CA MET A 174 -22.15 -52.55 -16.70
C MET A 174 -21.05 -53.60 -16.75
N LEU A 175 -19.77 -53.19 -16.73
CA LEU A 175 -18.63 -54.08 -16.76
C LEU A 175 -18.57 -54.98 -15.51
N GLU A 176 -18.92 -54.45 -14.34
CA GLU A 176 -19.06 -55.25 -13.11
C GLU A 176 -20.17 -56.29 -13.24
N ALA A 177 -21.32 -55.94 -13.80
CA ALA A 177 -22.40 -56.88 -14.06
C ALA A 177 -22.00 -57.98 -15.07
N GLU A 178 -21.29 -57.61 -16.14
CA GLU A 178 -20.78 -58.57 -17.12
C GLU A 178 -19.71 -59.50 -16.52
N ASN A 179 -18.76 -58.94 -15.77
CA ASN A 179 -17.71 -59.71 -15.11
C ASN A 179 -18.30 -60.69 -14.09
N THR A 180 -19.29 -60.25 -13.30
CA THR A 180 -19.98 -61.14 -12.36
C THR A 180 -20.77 -62.24 -13.08
N ALA A 181 -21.42 -61.96 -14.21
CA ALA A 181 -22.10 -62.97 -15.02
C ALA A 181 -21.11 -63.97 -15.66
N SER A 182 -19.99 -63.48 -16.18
CA SER A 182 -18.92 -64.29 -16.76
C SER A 182 -18.26 -65.19 -15.71
N SER A 183 -17.96 -64.64 -14.54
CA SER A 183 -17.42 -65.38 -13.39
C SER A 183 -18.37 -66.50 -12.94
N ARG A 184 -19.68 -66.24 -12.83
CA ARG A 184 -20.68 -67.29 -12.53
C ARG A 184 -20.70 -68.39 -13.58
N THR A 185 -20.60 -68.03 -14.85
CA THR A 185 -20.58 -69.00 -15.97
C THR A 185 -19.33 -69.86 -15.91
N LEU A 186 -18.18 -69.25 -15.66
CA LEU A 186 -16.90 -69.94 -15.53
C LEU A 186 -16.92 -70.91 -14.34
N ASP A 187 -17.45 -70.51 -13.20
CA ASP A 187 -17.60 -71.39 -12.03
C ASP A 187 -18.56 -72.55 -12.29
N LEU A 188 -19.64 -72.34 -13.04
CA LEU A 188 -20.52 -73.41 -13.49
C LEU A 188 -19.76 -74.41 -14.39
N ARG A 189 -18.98 -73.92 -15.36
CA ARG A 189 -18.16 -74.78 -16.22
C ARG A 189 -17.10 -75.54 -15.44
N LYS A 190 -16.43 -74.91 -14.47
CA LYS A 190 -15.49 -75.59 -13.56
C LYS A 190 -16.19 -76.76 -12.85
N LYS A 191 -17.37 -76.54 -12.27
CA LYS A 191 -18.15 -77.59 -11.62
C LYS A 191 -18.53 -78.72 -12.59
N GLN A 192 -18.94 -78.39 -13.81
CA GLN A 192 -19.25 -79.38 -14.84
C GLN A 192 -18.02 -80.21 -15.24
N PHE A 193 -16.85 -79.58 -15.40
CA PHE A 193 -15.60 -80.29 -15.68
C PHE A 193 -15.16 -81.18 -14.52
N THR A 194 -15.27 -80.72 -13.27
CA THR A 194 -14.99 -81.55 -12.09
C THR A 194 -15.88 -82.80 -12.06
N LEU A 195 -17.17 -82.65 -12.37
CA LEU A 195 -18.09 -83.79 -12.46
C LEU A 195 -17.68 -84.76 -13.58
N LEU A 196 -17.34 -84.25 -14.77
CA LEU A 196 -16.86 -85.09 -15.86
C LEU A 196 -15.60 -85.87 -15.50
N LEU A 197 -14.62 -85.20 -14.86
CA LEU A 197 -13.39 -85.85 -14.39
C LEU A 197 -13.69 -86.94 -13.36
N HIS A 198 -14.63 -86.72 -12.45
CA HIS A 198 -15.05 -87.73 -11.50
C HIS A 198 -15.68 -88.95 -12.17
N VAL A 199 -16.54 -88.76 -13.17
CA VAL A 199 -17.11 -89.88 -13.95
C VAL A 199 -16.04 -90.63 -14.74
N VAL A 200 -15.06 -89.92 -15.31
CA VAL A 200 -13.92 -90.56 -15.99
C VAL A 200 -13.10 -91.40 -14.99
N ASP A 201 -12.84 -90.88 -13.80
CA ASP A 201 -12.14 -91.58 -12.72
C ASP A 201 -12.91 -92.82 -12.26
N GLU A 202 -14.23 -92.71 -12.05
CA GLU A 202 -15.09 -93.86 -11.73
C GLU A 202 -15.08 -94.93 -12.81
N LEU A 203 -15.14 -94.55 -14.09
CA LEU A 203 -15.05 -95.50 -15.21
C LEU A 203 -13.67 -96.16 -15.28
N GLN A 204 -12.59 -95.42 -15.02
CA GLN A 204 -11.23 -95.99 -14.95
C GLN A 204 -11.12 -96.98 -13.79
N ASN A 205 -11.61 -96.62 -12.60
CA ASN A 205 -11.65 -97.50 -11.44
C ASN A 205 -12.48 -98.75 -11.73
N THR A 206 -13.65 -98.62 -12.38
CA THR A 206 -14.49 -99.77 -12.76
C THR A 206 -13.76 -100.70 -13.73
N ILE A 207 -13.06 -100.16 -14.73
CA ILE A 207 -12.25 -100.96 -15.67
C ILE A 207 -11.09 -101.66 -14.94
N GLU A 208 -10.41 -100.98 -14.03
CA GLU A 208 -9.35 -101.57 -13.22
C GLU A 208 -9.88 -102.67 -12.29
N GLU A 209 -11.04 -102.46 -11.66
CA GLU A 209 -11.73 -103.45 -10.84
C GLU A 209 -12.19 -104.66 -11.66
N GLU A 210 -12.77 -104.45 -12.85
CA GLU A 210 -13.13 -105.54 -13.78
C GLU A 210 -11.88 -106.32 -14.23
N GLN A 211 -10.77 -105.64 -14.52
CA GLN A 211 -9.50 -106.30 -14.84
C GLN A 211 -8.93 -107.09 -13.66
N GLN A 212 -9.02 -106.55 -12.44
CA GLN A 212 -8.64 -107.25 -11.21
C GLN A 212 -9.53 -108.46 -10.95
N SER A 213 -10.85 -108.31 -11.12
CA SER A 213 -11.83 -109.39 -10.99
C SER A 213 -11.59 -110.50 -12.01
N LEU A 214 -11.32 -110.16 -13.28
CA LEU A 214 -10.97 -111.15 -14.31
C LEU A 214 -9.64 -111.85 -14.00
N MET A 215 -8.65 -111.14 -13.46
CA MET A 215 -7.41 -111.76 -12.99
C MET A 215 -7.64 -112.68 -11.78
N GLU A 216 -8.54 -112.30 -10.87
CA GLU A 216 -8.89 -113.09 -9.69
C GLU A 216 -9.71 -114.33 -10.08
N GLU A 217 -10.66 -114.21 -11.00
CA GLU A 217 -11.40 -115.34 -11.59
C GLU A 217 -10.48 -116.30 -12.35
N MET A 218 -9.53 -115.77 -13.14
CA MET A 218 -8.50 -116.59 -13.80
C MET A 218 -7.60 -117.30 -12.79
N ARG A 219 -7.28 -116.64 -11.67
CA ARG A 219 -6.50 -117.25 -10.57
C ARG A 219 -7.30 -118.34 -9.85
N THR A 220 -8.59 -118.14 -9.58
CA THR A 220 -9.46 -119.16 -8.99
C THR A 220 -9.71 -120.33 -9.94
N ALA A 221 -9.82 -120.09 -11.25
CA ALA A 221 -9.94 -121.17 -12.24
C ALA A 221 -8.66 -122.02 -12.33
N ILE A 222 -7.47 -121.41 -12.21
CA ILE A 222 -6.18 -122.11 -12.11
C ILE A 222 -6.09 -122.89 -10.77
N ASP A 223 -6.59 -122.33 -9.67
CA ASP A 223 -6.61 -122.99 -8.36
C ASP A 223 -7.68 -124.12 -8.29
N GLU A 224 -8.80 -124.02 -9.02
CA GLU A 224 -9.82 -125.07 -9.21
C GLU A 224 -9.32 -126.21 -10.11
N GLU A 225 -8.55 -125.93 -11.16
CA GLU A 225 -7.85 -126.95 -11.97
C GLU A 225 -6.77 -127.67 -11.15
N LYS A 226 -6.18 -126.99 -10.15
CA LYS A 226 -5.22 -127.56 -9.21
C LYS A 226 -5.86 -128.39 -8.10
N THR A 227 -7.07 -128.04 -7.64
CA THR A 227 -7.82 -128.83 -6.63
C THR A 227 -8.58 -130.02 -7.24
N GLY A 228 -8.83 -130.03 -8.56
CA GLY A 228 -9.30 -131.21 -9.29
C GLY A 228 -8.23 -132.29 -9.53
N LEU A 229 -6.95 -132.00 -9.30
CA LEU A 229 -5.83 -132.94 -9.51
C LEU A 229 -5.32 -133.62 -8.23
N GLU A 230 -5.81 -133.22 -7.04
CA GLU A 230 -5.39 -133.82 -5.75
C GLU A 230 -6.32 -134.94 -5.23
N ASP A 231 -7.41 -135.29 -5.92
CA ASP A 231 -8.35 -136.35 -5.49
C ASP A 231 -8.42 -137.58 -6.42
N ALA A 232 -7.33 -137.87 -7.14
CA ALA A 232 -7.21 -139.07 -7.98
C ALA A 232 -5.80 -139.68 -7.97
N SER A 233 -5.29 -140.06 -6.79
CA SER A 233 -4.49 -141.30 -6.61
C SER A 233 -4.20 -141.59 -5.14
N GLY A 234 -5.26 -141.96 -4.42
CA GLY A 234 -5.12 -142.70 -3.16
C GLY A 234 -4.56 -144.11 -3.41
N ALA A 235 -3.63 -144.52 -2.58
CA ALA A 235 -3.21 -145.91 -2.37
C ALA A 235 -2.90 -146.08 -0.86
N PRO A 236 -3.00 -147.28 -0.26
CA PRO A 236 -3.57 -148.54 -0.73
C PRO A 236 -4.52 -149.22 0.29
N ASP A 237 -5.08 -150.34 -0.18
CA ASP A 237 -5.35 -151.60 0.54
C ASP A 237 -6.26 -151.67 1.79
N ALA A 238 -7.40 -152.33 1.54
CA ALA A 238 -7.79 -153.61 2.13
C ALA A 238 -8.11 -153.73 3.64
N MET A 239 -9.42 -153.94 3.87
CA MET A 239 -10.01 -155.09 4.60
C MET A 239 -10.09 -155.10 6.14
N ALA A 240 -11.15 -155.81 6.58
CA ALA A 240 -11.54 -156.28 7.92
C ALA A 240 -12.29 -155.25 8.79
N VAL A 241 -13.58 -155.42 9.10
CA VAL A 241 -14.18 -156.41 10.02
C VAL A 241 -13.53 -156.35 11.41
N ASP A 242 -14.05 -155.50 12.30
CA ASP A 242 -14.96 -155.88 13.41
C ASP A 242 -15.69 -154.61 13.92
#